data_AF-A0A224YLH4-F1
#
_entry.id   AF-A0A224YLH4-F1
#
_cell.length_a   1.000
_cell.length_b   1.000
_cell.length_c   1.000
_cell.angle_alpha   90.00
_cell.angle_beta   90.00
_cell.angle_gamma   90.00
#
_symmetry.space_group_name_H-M   'P 1'
#
loop_
_entity.id
_entity.type
_entity.pdbx_description
1 polymer ?
#
loop_
_entity_poly.entity_id
_entity_poly.type
_entity_poly.pdbx_seq_one_letter_code
_entity_poly.pdbx_strand_id
1 'polypeptide(L)'
;MLSVGFLIFGAGVLCVIAEGASSDGSSCPTKNPDGWNFLQPNTQYDMLKRTFKTGGSDDTKCLSSTINQMDQTTRTVQATIKYKNGYGGKWTTIEQVYKLSPDTTGNYNVMNTTDESKPPKASYHFGYTGGFCAVVYVNSIGSVAANSENVPEARTASQESSQRDCVLWVKDASKDQTDPCCEEFFDTQCKKDRYVIYDKDQCVDKAIP
;
A
#
# COMPACT_ATOMS: atom_id res chain seq x y z
N MET A 1 -31.23 -15.41 -68.48
CA MET A 1 -31.06 -14.13 -69.20
C MET A 1 -32.08 -13.18 -68.60
N LEU A 2 -31.82 -11.98 -68.08
CA LEU A 2 -30.68 -11.07 -68.12
C LEU A 2 -30.69 -10.28 -66.79
N SER A 3 -29.50 -9.94 -66.33
CA SER A 3 -29.17 -9.02 -65.23
C SER A 3 -29.61 -7.59 -65.57
N VAL A 4 -30.05 -6.80 -64.59
CA VAL A 4 -29.60 -5.40 -64.37
C VAL A 4 -29.87 -5.05 -62.90
N GLY A 5 -28.81 -4.69 -62.18
CA GLY A 5 -28.89 -4.12 -60.84
C GLY A 5 -28.96 -2.60 -60.86
N PHE A 6 -29.40 -2.03 -59.74
CA PHE A 6 -29.10 -0.65 -59.36
C PHE A 6 -28.81 -0.62 -57.86
N LEU A 7 -27.54 -0.37 -57.50
CA LEU A 7 -27.13 -0.02 -56.15
C LEU A 7 -27.40 1.48 -55.96
N ILE A 8 -28.36 1.81 -55.11
CA ILE A 8 -28.58 3.20 -54.68
C ILE A 8 -27.59 3.49 -53.53
N PHE A 9 -26.67 4.42 -53.78
CA PHE A 9 -25.83 5.03 -52.76
C PHE A 9 -26.71 5.89 -51.83
N GLY A 10 -27.08 5.34 -50.68
CA GLY A 10 -27.67 6.09 -49.58
C GLY A 10 -26.57 6.65 -48.68
N ALA A 11 -26.30 7.94 -48.78
CA ALA A 11 -25.43 8.67 -47.86
C ALA A 11 -26.09 8.71 -46.46
N GLY A 12 -25.74 7.75 -45.62
CA GLY A 12 -26.00 7.81 -44.19
C GLY A 12 -25.02 8.77 -43.54
N VAL A 13 -25.52 9.94 -43.15
CA VAL A 13 -24.83 10.91 -42.31
C VAL A 13 -24.32 10.20 -41.06
N LEU A 14 -23.00 10.04 -40.95
CA LEU A 14 -22.37 9.73 -39.67
C LEU A 14 -22.56 10.96 -38.78
N CYS A 15 -23.60 10.95 -37.96
CA CYS A 15 -23.60 11.73 -36.73
C CYS A 15 -22.47 11.15 -35.87
N VAL A 16 -21.27 11.71 -36.04
CA VAL A 16 -20.22 11.65 -35.04
C VAL A 16 -20.79 12.39 -33.83
N ILE A 17 -21.38 11.63 -32.91
CA ILE A 17 -21.54 12.09 -31.54
C ILE A 17 -20.11 12.07 -31.01
N ALA A 18 -19.46 13.23 -31.04
CA ALA A 18 -18.37 13.48 -30.14
C ALA A 18 -18.95 13.32 -28.74
N GLU A 19 -18.76 12.14 -28.13
CA GLU A 19 -18.86 12.01 -26.69
C GLU A 19 -17.84 12.99 -26.12
N GLY A 20 -18.34 14.18 -25.80
CA GLY A 20 -17.63 15.06 -24.90
C GLY A 20 -17.34 14.21 -23.68
N ALA A 21 -16.05 13.94 -23.45
CA ALA A 21 -15.58 13.37 -22.22
C ALA A 21 -16.09 14.27 -21.10
N SER A 22 -17.24 13.90 -20.54
CA SER A 22 -17.66 14.35 -19.24
C SER A 22 -16.51 13.98 -18.33
N SER A 23 -15.80 14.99 -17.86
CA SER A 23 -14.96 14.91 -16.69
C SER A 23 -15.86 14.55 -15.51
N ASP A 24 -16.26 13.28 -15.44
CA ASP A 24 -16.62 12.67 -14.18
C ASP A 24 -15.34 12.76 -13.36
N GLY A 25 -15.30 13.75 -12.47
CA GLY A 25 -14.37 13.71 -11.35
C GLY A 25 -14.61 12.36 -10.70
N SER A 26 -13.68 11.44 -10.92
CA SER A 26 -13.72 10.10 -10.36
C SER A 26 -13.57 10.25 -8.85
N SER A 27 -14.67 10.54 -8.16
CA SER A 27 -14.66 10.64 -6.71
C SER A 27 -14.32 9.25 -6.21
N CYS A 28 -13.12 9.11 -5.66
CA CYS A 28 -12.66 7.85 -5.13
C CYS A 28 -13.64 7.35 -4.07
N PRO A 29 -14.17 6.13 -4.23
CA PRO A 29 -15.25 5.67 -3.38
C PRO A 29 -14.77 5.62 -1.93
N THR A 30 -15.51 6.27 -1.03
CA THR A 30 -15.31 6.14 0.42
C THR A 30 -15.81 4.77 0.87
N LYS A 31 -15.02 3.73 0.61
CA LYS A 31 -15.29 2.38 1.09
C LYS A 31 -14.58 2.18 2.43
N ASN A 32 -15.25 1.52 3.37
CA ASN A 32 -14.58 1.05 4.59
C ASN A 32 -13.40 0.15 4.20
N PRO A 33 -12.19 0.40 4.71
CA PRO A 33 -11.04 -0.43 4.41
C PRO A 33 -11.26 -1.86 4.92
N ASP A 34 -10.62 -2.81 4.25
CA ASP A 34 -10.57 -4.21 4.68
C ASP A 34 -9.14 -4.73 4.52
N GLY A 35 -8.34 -4.52 5.58
CA GLY A 35 -6.94 -4.90 5.62
C GLY A 35 -6.71 -6.39 5.44
N TRP A 36 -7.54 -7.24 6.06
CA TRP A 36 -7.41 -8.69 5.95
C TRP A 36 -7.61 -9.20 4.53
N ASN A 37 -8.65 -8.73 3.83
CA ASN A 37 -8.90 -9.15 2.44
C ASN A 37 -7.97 -8.46 1.42
N PHE A 38 -7.42 -7.29 1.77
CA PHE A 38 -6.40 -6.64 0.95
C PHE A 38 -5.09 -7.43 0.91
N LEU A 39 -4.69 -8.00 2.06
CA LEU A 39 -3.54 -8.89 2.18
C LEU A 39 -3.82 -10.24 1.51
N GLN A 40 -2.88 -10.72 0.70
CA GLN A 40 -3.01 -11.93 -0.09
C GLN A 40 -1.74 -12.78 0.02
N PRO A 41 -1.85 -14.11 0.12
CA PRO A 41 -0.67 -14.98 0.13
C PRO A 41 0.12 -14.84 -1.17
N ASN A 42 1.44 -14.98 -1.08
CA ASN A 42 2.40 -14.86 -2.17
C ASN A 42 2.35 -13.53 -2.91
N THR A 43 1.89 -12.46 -2.24
CA THR A 43 1.80 -11.12 -2.83
C THR A 43 2.84 -10.21 -2.18
N GLN A 44 3.58 -9.49 -3.01
CA GLN A 44 4.52 -8.45 -2.60
C GLN A 44 3.81 -7.11 -2.53
N TYR A 45 4.07 -6.38 -1.45
CA TYR A 45 3.60 -5.03 -1.20
C TYR A 45 4.80 -4.10 -1.08
N ASP A 46 4.93 -3.16 -2.01
CA ASP A 46 6.01 -2.19 -2.07
C ASP A 46 5.59 -0.87 -1.45
N MET A 47 6.47 -0.31 -0.62
CA MET A 47 6.29 1.02 -0.06
C MET A 47 6.72 2.08 -1.06
N LEU A 48 5.76 2.80 -1.64
CA LEU A 48 6.06 3.91 -2.54
C LEU A 48 6.48 5.16 -1.76
N LYS A 49 5.67 5.52 -0.76
CA LYS A 49 5.82 6.75 0.01
C LYS A 49 5.55 6.50 1.48
N ARG A 50 6.17 7.32 2.32
CA ARG A 50 5.84 7.43 3.75
C ARG A 50 5.99 8.87 4.22
N THR A 51 5.44 9.18 5.40
CA THR A 51 5.53 10.53 5.98
C THR A 51 6.38 10.62 7.26
N PHE A 52 7.22 9.63 7.49
CA PHE A 52 8.08 9.57 8.66
C PHE A 52 9.46 9.04 8.31
N LYS A 53 10.38 9.24 9.24
CA LYS A 53 11.75 8.73 9.17
C LYS A 53 11.84 7.49 10.05
N THR A 54 12.42 6.42 9.52
CA THR A 54 12.71 5.23 10.33
C THR A 54 13.87 5.56 11.28
N GLY A 55 13.70 5.33 12.59
CA GLY A 55 14.74 5.60 13.57
C GLY A 55 16.03 4.88 13.22
N GLY A 56 17.14 5.62 13.13
CA GLY A 56 18.49 5.10 12.88
C GLY A 56 19.12 5.51 11.54
N SER A 57 18.36 6.04 10.58
CA SER A 57 18.83 6.83 9.42
C SER A 57 17.66 7.08 8.45
N ASP A 58 17.69 8.22 7.76
CA ASP A 58 16.66 8.71 6.79
C ASP A 58 16.57 7.89 5.49
N ASP A 59 17.00 6.63 5.55
CA ASP A 59 17.90 6.06 4.55
C ASP A 59 17.41 4.71 4.05
N THR A 60 16.40 4.15 4.71
CA THR A 60 15.78 2.92 4.23
C THR A 60 15.01 3.21 2.93
N LYS A 61 15.40 2.50 1.86
CA LYS A 61 14.79 2.55 0.53
C LYS A 61 14.33 1.16 0.13
N CYS A 62 13.52 1.08 -0.91
CA CYS A 62 13.10 -0.17 -1.54
C CYS A 62 12.48 -1.15 -0.54
N LEU A 63 11.69 -0.63 0.40
CA LEU A 63 11.03 -1.46 1.39
C LEU A 63 9.87 -2.19 0.71
N SER A 64 9.95 -3.51 0.72
CA SER A 64 8.92 -4.41 0.24
C SER A 64 8.58 -5.45 1.31
N SER A 65 7.33 -5.90 1.33
CA SER A 65 6.84 -6.93 2.22
C SER A 65 6.13 -8.01 1.41
N THR A 66 6.65 -9.23 1.43
CA THR A 66 6.03 -10.38 0.79
C THR A 66 5.25 -11.17 1.82
N ILE A 67 3.96 -11.37 1.58
CA ILE A 67 3.13 -12.19 2.44
C ILE A 67 3.36 -13.66 2.11
N ASN A 68 3.92 -14.40 3.05
CA ASN A 68 4.28 -15.80 2.87
C ASN A 68 3.09 -16.72 3.20
N GLN A 69 2.42 -16.43 4.31
CA GLN A 69 1.35 -17.25 4.84
C GLN A 69 0.32 -16.41 5.57
N MET A 70 -0.94 -16.85 5.53
CA MET A 70 -2.04 -16.30 6.31
C MET A 70 -2.78 -17.43 7.02
N ASP A 71 -3.04 -17.29 8.32
CA ASP A 71 -3.86 -18.20 9.10
C ASP A 71 -5.20 -17.55 9.43
N GLN A 72 -6.27 -18.11 8.87
CA GLN A 72 -7.63 -17.61 9.05
C GLN A 72 -8.15 -17.77 10.48
N THR A 73 -7.69 -18.78 11.21
CA THR A 73 -8.16 -19.11 12.57
C THR A 73 -7.59 -18.12 13.57
N THR A 74 -6.28 -17.90 13.51
CA THR A 74 -5.59 -17.00 14.45
C THR A 74 -5.56 -15.54 13.98
N ARG A 75 -5.98 -15.29 12.73
CA ARG A 75 -5.91 -13.99 12.04
C ARG A 75 -4.49 -13.45 12.01
N THR A 76 -3.54 -14.34 11.73
CA THR A 76 -2.12 -14.00 11.64
C THR A 76 -1.61 -14.05 10.20
N VAL A 77 -0.59 -13.24 9.93
CA VAL A 77 0.06 -13.09 8.64
C VAL A 77 1.57 -13.15 8.85
N GLN A 78 2.25 -14.05 8.16
CA GLN A 78 3.70 -14.10 8.13
C GLN A 78 4.20 -13.37 6.89
N ALA A 79 5.17 -12.48 7.07
CA ALA A 79 5.71 -11.68 5.99
C ALA A 79 7.24 -11.59 6.05
N THR A 80 7.87 -11.70 4.88
CA THR A 80 9.28 -11.38 4.67
C THR A 80 9.38 -9.93 4.22
N ILE A 81 10.08 -9.10 5.00
CA ILE A 81 10.35 -7.71 4.64
C ILE A 81 11.77 -7.62 4.10
N LYS A 82 11.91 -7.02 2.92
CA LYS A 82 13.18 -6.64 2.32
C LYS A 82 13.30 -5.13 2.25
N TYR A 83 14.47 -4.59 2.53
CA TYR A 83 14.75 -3.17 2.33
C TYR A 83 16.23 -2.93 2.14
N LYS A 84 16.56 -1.82 1.49
CA LYS A 84 17.92 -1.33 1.33
C LYS A 84 18.21 -0.35 2.45
N ASN A 85 19.24 -0.59 3.26
CA ASN A 85 19.71 0.42 4.21
C ASN A 85 20.38 1.58 3.46
N GLY A 86 20.35 2.80 3.99
CA GLY A 86 21.06 3.90 3.32
C GLY A 86 22.54 3.95 3.69
N TYR A 87 22.93 3.37 4.83
CA TYR A 87 24.34 3.15 5.16
C TYR A 87 24.92 1.99 4.33
N GLY A 88 25.44 2.33 3.15
CA GLY A 88 26.14 1.42 2.24
C GLY A 88 25.23 0.69 1.24
N GLY A 89 23.93 0.97 1.22
CA GLY A 89 23.03 0.46 0.19
C GLY A 89 22.83 -1.06 0.24
N LYS A 90 23.07 -1.70 1.39
CA LYS A 90 22.96 -3.15 1.54
C LYS A 90 21.51 -3.57 1.72
N TRP A 91 21.13 -4.64 1.03
CA TRP A 91 19.86 -5.30 1.25
C TRP A 91 19.86 -6.00 2.60
N THR A 92 18.77 -5.80 3.34
CA THR A 92 18.48 -6.46 4.61
C THR A 92 17.14 -7.16 4.47
N THR A 93 17.04 -8.35 5.05
CA THR A 93 15.80 -9.14 5.08
C THR A 93 15.45 -9.45 6.54
N ILE A 94 14.20 -9.24 6.92
CA ILE A 94 13.68 -9.61 8.23
C ILE A 94 12.35 -10.34 8.07
N GLU A 95 12.05 -11.20 9.04
CA GLU A 95 10.76 -11.90 9.13
C GLU A 95 9.90 -11.21 10.18
N GLN A 96 8.62 -11.01 9.86
CA GLN A 96 7.61 -10.45 10.74
C GLN A 96 6.38 -11.36 10.77
N VAL A 97 5.74 -11.42 11.92
CA VAL A 97 4.46 -12.08 12.13
C VAL A 97 3.51 -11.02 12.64
N TYR A 98 2.45 -10.77 11.89
CA TYR A 98 1.42 -9.81 12.22
C TYR A 98 0.16 -10.52 12.69
N LYS A 99 -0.53 -9.95 13.68
CA LYS A 99 -1.90 -10.31 14.04
C LYS A 99 -2.83 -9.17 13.66
N LEU A 100 -3.91 -9.50 12.95
CA LEU A 100 -4.95 -8.55 12.59
C LEU A 100 -6.11 -8.61 13.58
N SER A 101 -6.66 -7.46 13.93
CA SER A 101 -7.83 -7.31 14.80
C SER A 101 -8.84 -6.34 14.19
N PRO A 102 -10.13 -6.50 14.51
CA PRO A 102 -11.17 -5.61 14.01
C PRO A 102 -11.00 -4.19 14.57
N ASP A 103 -11.33 -3.18 13.77
CA ASP A 103 -11.48 -1.80 14.21
C ASP A 103 -12.95 -1.47 14.53
N THR A 104 -13.27 -0.19 14.69
CA THR A 104 -14.64 0.27 15.01
C THR A 104 -15.67 -0.01 13.91
N THR A 105 -15.24 -0.31 12.69
CA THR A 105 -16.12 -0.73 11.58
C THR A 105 -16.42 -2.23 11.59
N GLY A 106 -15.72 -3.00 12.43
CA GLY A 106 -15.79 -4.47 12.47
C GLY A 106 -14.86 -5.16 11.46
N ASN A 107 -14.26 -4.42 10.52
CA ASN A 107 -13.28 -4.95 9.58
C ASN A 107 -11.90 -5.09 10.25
N TYR A 108 -11.14 -6.11 9.83
CA TYR A 108 -9.81 -6.41 10.35
C TYR A 108 -8.75 -5.44 9.80
N ASN A 109 -8.71 -4.24 10.37
CA ASN A 109 -7.90 -3.13 9.88
C ASN A 109 -6.74 -2.75 10.80
N VAL A 110 -6.67 -3.28 12.03
CA VAL A 110 -5.54 -3.04 12.92
C VAL A 110 -4.56 -4.19 12.77
N MET A 111 -3.30 -3.90 12.44
CA MET A 111 -2.26 -4.90 12.20
C MET A 111 -1.06 -4.65 13.12
N ASN A 112 -0.79 -5.60 14.02
CA ASN A 112 0.28 -5.48 15.02
C ASN A 112 1.29 -6.61 14.86
N THR A 113 2.58 -6.31 14.99
CA THR A 113 3.62 -7.35 15.13
C THR A 113 3.37 -8.17 16.41
N THR A 114 3.52 -9.48 16.33
CA THR A 114 3.47 -10.40 17.48
C THR A 114 4.84 -10.52 18.16
N ASP A 115 4.90 -11.21 19.30
CA ASP A 115 6.15 -11.48 20.01
C ASP A 115 7.16 -12.32 19.20
N GLU A 116 6.67 -13.16 18.28
CA GLU A 116 7.48 -13.97 17.35
C GLU A 116 8.28 -13.12 16.35
N SER A 117 7.86 -11.87 16.13
CA SER A 117 8.55 -10.96 15.21
C SER A 117 9.90 -10.52 15.76
N LYS A 118 10.91 -10.40 14.91
CA LYS A 118 12.14 -9.69 15.30
C LYS A 118 11.88 -8.17 15.37
N PRO A 119 12.69 -7.37 16.10
CA PRO A 119 12.61 -5.92 16.00
C PRO A 119 12.78 -5.44 14.54
N PRO A 120 12.17 -4.29 14.17
CA PRO A 120 11.31 -3.45 15.02
C PRO A 120 9.90 -4.01 15.17
N LYS A 121 9.32 -3.87 16.37
CA LYS A 121 7.87 -4.08 16.57
C LYS A 121 7.11 -2.91 15.96
N ALA A 122 5.92 -3.15 15.41
CA ALA A 122 5.14 -2.10 14.77
C ALA A 122 3.63 -2.34 14.90
N SER A 123 2.87 -1.25 14.88
CA SER A 123 1.42 -1.22 14.85
C SER A 123 0.95 -0.32 13.71
N TYR A 124 0.04 -0.85 12.90
CA TYR A 124 -0.52 -0.21 11.72
C TYR A 124 -2.04 -0.23 11.76
N HIS A 125 -2.67 0.73 11.08
CA HIS A 125 -4.12 0.76 10.85
C HIS A 125 -4.42 1.08 9.39
N PHE A 126 -5.17 0.21 8.71
CA PHE A 126 -5.58 0.43 7.32
C PHE A 126 -6.59 1.57 7.25
N GLY A 127 -6.23 2.65 6.55
CA GLY A 127 -7.09 3.82 6.31
C GLY A 127 -7.87 3.72 5.00
N TYR A 128 -7.26 3.13 3.98
CA TYR A 128 -7.87 2.90 2.67
C TYR A 128 -7.29 1.64 2.03
N THR A 129 -8.11 0.89 1.29
CA THR A 129 -7.70 -0.28 0.50
C THR A 129 -8.35 -0.22 -0.88
N GLY A 130 -7.54 -0.02 -1.91
CA GLY A 130 -7.91 -0.13 -3.32
C GLY A 130 -7.67 -1.55 -3.86
N GLY A 131 -7.76 -1.70 -5.18
CA GLY A 131 -7.53 -3.00 -5.83
C GLY A 131 -6.06 -3.44 -5.75
N PHE A 132 -5.16 -2.48 -5.96
CA PHE A 132 -3.71 -2.69 -6.05
C PHE A 132 -2.91 -1.86 -5.06
N CYS A 133 -3.55 -1.14 -4.15
CA CYS A 133 -2.88 -0.24 -3.23
C CYS A 133 -3.61 -0.10 -1.89
N ALA A 134 -2.89 0.37 -0.88
CA ALA A 134 -3.48 0.73 0.41
C ALA A 134 -2.78 1.95 0.99
N VAL A 135 -3.54 2.75 1.73
CA VAL A 135 -3.00 3.80 2.61
C VAL A 135 -3.13 3.32 4.05
N VAL A 136 -1.99 3.27 4.73
CA VAL A 136 -1.86 2.67 6.05
C VAL A 136 -1.32 3.71 7.02
N TYR A 137 -2.03 3.92 8.12
CA TYR A 137 -1.56 4.72 9.24
C TYR A 137 -0.59 3.92 10.09
N VAL A 138 0.44 4.60 10.59
CA VAL A 138 1.41 4.04 11.52
C VAL A 138 1.04 4.50 12.93
N ASN A 139 0.64 3.56 13.77
CA ASN A 139 0.28 3.84 15.16
C ASN A 139 1.53 3.88 16.04
N SER A 140 2.47 2.94 15.82
CA SER A 140 3.76 2.90 16.52
C SER A 140 4.79 2.08 15.73
N ILE A 141 6.07 2.47 15.86
CA ILE A 141 7.23 1.70 15.38
C ILE A 141 8.28 1.73 16.48
N GLY A 142 8.71 0.55 16.93
CA GLY A 142 9.80 0.35 17.87
C GLY A 142 11.16 0.59 17.19
N SER A 143 12.20 0.76 18.02
CA SER A 143 13.57 0.91 17.50
C SER A 143 14.05 -0.37 16.81
N VAL A 144 14.78 -0.22 15.70
CA VAL A 144 15.49 -1.32 15.03
C VAL A 144 16.65 -1.86 15.90
N ALA A 145 17.13 -1.07 16.86
CA ALA A 145 18.36 -1.33 17.61
C ALA A 145 18.17 -1.76 19.08
N ALA A 146 16.95 -1.99 19.58
CA ALA A 146 16.77 -2.20 21.02
C ALA A 146 15.97 -3.45 21.38
N ASN A 147 16.64 -4.34 22.12
CA ASN A 147 16.05 -5.22 23.14
C ASN A 147 15.46 -4.37 24.28
N SER A 148 14.36 -3.66 24.04
CA SER A 148 13.70 -2.90 25.10
C SER A 148 12.19 -3.11 25.04
N GLU A 149 11.70 -3.80 26.07
CA GLU A 149 10.32 -4.24 26.32
C GLU A 149 9.35 -3.10 26.66
N ASN A 150 9.53 -1.91 26.10
CA ASN A 150 8.64 -0.77 26.34
C ASN A 150 8.08 -0.26 25.02
N VAL A 151 7.14 -1.01 24.44
CA VAL A 151 6.25 -0.50 23.40
C VAL A 151 5.17 0.31 24.11
N PRO A 152 5.02 1.62 23.84
CA PRO A 152 3.92 2.38 24.40
C PRO A 152 2.59 1.80 23.90
N GLU A 153 1.64 1.63 24.82
CA GLU A 153 0.27 1.20 24.53
C GLU A 153 -0.29 1.93 23.31
N ALA A 154 -1.02 1.17 22.48
CA ALA A 154 -1.76 1.66 21.34
C ALA A 154 -2.53 2.92 21.75
N ARG A 155 -2.26 4.04 21.07
CA ARG A 155 -2.99 5.28 21.29
C ARG A 155 -4.45 5.04 20.98
N THR A 156 -5.27 4.94 22.03
CA THR A 156 -6.73 4.91 21.94
C THR A 156 -7.17 6.14 21.13
N ALA A 157 -8.14 5.92 20.24
CA ALA A 157 -8.67 6.90 19.31
C ALA A 157 -9.27 8.13 20.03
N SER A 158 -8.44 9.07 20.48
CA SER A 158 -8.85 10.38 21.02
C SER A 158 -7.65 11.32 21.15
N GLN A 159 -6.97 11.62 20.05
CA GLN A 159 -6.13 12.82 19.94
C GLN A 159 -6.23 13.38 18.52
N GLU A 160 -7.19 14.27 18.32
CA GLU A 160 -7.11 15.27 17.25
C GLU A 160 -5.85 16.13 17.48
N SER A 161 -5.16 16.46 16.39
CA SER A 161 -4.06 17.47 16.27
C SER A 161 -2.58 17.05 16.30
N SER A 162 -2.21 15.76 16.40
CA SER A 162 -0.89 15.34 15.88
C SER A 162 -1.09 14.61 14.56
N GLN A 163 -0.58 15.17 13.46
CA GLN A 163 -0.68 14.55 12.14
C GLN A 163 -0.18 13.10 12.23
N ARG A 164 -0.95 12.14 11.70
CA ARG A 164 -0.60 10.72 11.74
C ARG A 164 0.53 10.43 10.75
N ASP A 165 1.37 9.46 11.09
CA ASP A 165 2.33 8.91 10.14
C ASP A 165 1.60 7.97 9.19
N CYS A 166 1.95 8.04 7.92
CA CYS A 166 1.30 7.27 6.87
C CYS A 166 2.30 6.56 5.97
N VAL A 167 1.79 5.54 5.31
CA VAL A 167 2.46 4.79 4.25
C VAL A 167 1.50 4.58 3.09
N LEU A 168 2.02 4.69 1.86
CA LEU A 168 1.37 4.25 0.65
C LEU A 168 2.01 2.94 0.18
N TRP A 169 1.22 1.86 0.20
CA TRP A 169 1.60 0.55 -0.31
C TRP A 169 0.94 0.25 -1.65
N VAL A 170 1.68 -0.42 -2.53
CA VAL A 170 1.14 -0.97 -3.78
C VAL A 170 1.51 -2.44 -3.93
N LYS A 171 0.65 -3.21 -4.58
CA LYS A 171 0.95 -4.60 -4.96
C LYS A 171 1.92 -4.55 -6.12
N ASP A 172 3.13 -5.05 -5.90
CA ASP A 172 4.18 -5.16 -6.91
C ASP A 172 4.36 -3.89 -7.75
N ALA A 173 5.06 -2.89 -7.19
CA ALA A 173 5.29 -1.59 -7.81
C ALA A 173 5.98 -1.67 -9.18
N SER A 174 6.67 -2.78 -9.49
CA SER A 174 7.33 -2.97 -10.78
C SER A 174 6.36 -3.13 -11.94
N LYS A 175 5.08 -3.38 -11.65
CA LYS A 175 4.03 -3.58 -12.66
C LYS A 175 3.34 -2.29 -13.09
N ASP A 176 3.82 -1.12 -12.63
CA ASP A 176 3.26 0.21 -12.92
C ASP A 176 1.74 0.29 -12.66
N GLN A 177 1.24 -0.48 -11.68
CA GLN A 177 -0.16 -0.47 -11.29
C GLN A 177 -0.44 0.75 -10.42
N THR A 178 -0.93 1.81 -11.05
CA THR A 178 -1.34 3.03 -10.35
C THR A 178 -2.86 3.03 -10.14
N ASP A 179 -3.26 3.25 -8.89
CA ASP A 179 -4.65 3.50 -8.51
C ASP A 179 -4.69 4.92 -7.95
N PRO A 180 -5.25 5.89 -8.71
CA PRO A 180 -5.22 7.30 -8.36
C PRO A 180 -5.91 7.58 -7.02
N CYS A 181 -6.79 6.67 -6.56
CA CYS A 181 -7.50 6.84 -5.32
C CYS A 181 -6.65 6.67 -4.08
N CYS A 182 -5.64 5.80 -4.11
CA CYS A 182 -4.72 5.73 -2.98
C CYS A 182 -3.83 6.98 -2.90
N GLU A 183 -3.43 7.54 -4.05
CA GLU A 183 -2.65 8.79 -4.07
C GLU A 183 -3.50 9.96 -3.56
N GLU A 184 -4.73 10.11 -4.03
CA GLU A 184 -5.65 11.15 -3.55
C GLU A 184 -5.93 11.02 -2.05
N PHE A 185 -6.21 9.79 -1.58
CA PHE A 185 -6.44 9.53 -0.16
C PHE A 185 -5.18 9.83 0.67
N PHE A 186 -4.01 9.37 0.22
CA PHE A 186 -2.74 9.64 0.89
C PHE A 186 -2.48 11.15 0.97
N ASP A 187 -2.66 11.88 -0.13
CA ASP A 187 -2.38 13.31 -0.17
C ASP A 187 -3.34 14.13 0.70
N THR A 188 -4.59 13.69 0.81
CA THR A 188 -5.61 14.34 1.62
C THR A 188 -5.40 14.07 3.12
N GLN A 189 -5.11 12.82 3.49
CA GLN A 189 -5.05 12.38 4.89
C GLN A 189 -3.65 12.52 5.52
N CYS A 190 -2.60 12.52 4.71
CA CYS A 190 -1.21 12.43 5.18
C CYS A 190 -0.42 13.71 4.89
N LYS A 191 -0.79 14.79 5.58
CA LYS A 191 -0.33 16.17 5.34
C LYS A 191 1.10 16.50 5.82
N LYS A 192 1.94 15.50 6.05
CA LYS A 192 3.34 15.63 6.49
C LYS A 192 4.29 15.65 5.28
N ASP A 193 5.56 15.96 5.54
CA ASP A 193 6.62 15.77 4.56
C ASP A 193 6.66 14.32 4.08
N ARG A 194 6.87 14.15 2.77
CA ARG A 194 6.81 12.84 2.10
C ARG A 194 8.21 12.39 1.72
N TYR A 195 8.47 11.10 1.90
CA TYR A 195 9.69 10.44 1.47
C TYR A 195 9.33 9.40 0.42
N VAL A 196 9.90 9.51 -0.78
CA VAL A 196 9.81 8.47 -1.81
C VAL A 196 10.74 7.33 -1.42
N ILE A 197 10.18 6.13 -1.30
CA ILE A 197 10.87 4.94 -0.80
C ILE A 197 11.19 3.98 -1.93
N TYR A 198 10.31 3.87 -2.93
CA TYR A 198 10.51 3.03 -4.09
C TYR A 198 10.91 3.85 -5.32
N ASP A 199 11.93 3.37 -6.02
CA ASP A 199 12.35 3.84 -7.34
C ASP A 199 12.65 2.58 -8.17
N LYS A 200 12.00 2.44 -9.33
CA LYS A 200 12.06 1.21 -10.12
C LYS A 200 13.48 0.85 -10.58
N ASP A 201 14.33 1.85 -10.83
CA ASP A 201 15.68 1.66 -11.35
C ASP A 201 16.68 1.36 -10.22
N GLN A 202 16.38 1.81 -9.00
CA GLN A 202 17.22 1.61 -7.81
C GLN A 202 16.80 0.40 -6.96
N CYS A 203 15.54 -0.03 -7.07
CA CYS A 203 14.93 -1.08 -6.26
C CYS A 203 14.84 -2.45 -6.95
N VAL A 204 15.47 -2.60 -8.11
CA VAL A 204 15.75 -3.92 -8.67
C VAL A 204 16.74 -4.65 -7.78
N ASP A 205 16.34 -5.81 -7.25
CA ASP A 205 17.23 -6.77 -6.63
C ASP A 205 18.13 -7.32 -7.74
N LYS A 206 19.25 -6.64 -8.01
CA LYS A 206 20.26 -7.16 -8.91
C LYS A 206 20.83 -8.41 -8.26
N ALA A 207 20.36 -9.58 -8.70
CA ALA A 207 21.05 -10.83 -8.43
C ALA A 207 22.53 -10.59 -8.77
N ILE A 208 23.39 -10.62 -7.74
CA ILE A 208 24.83 -10.61 -7.96
C ILE A 208 25.11 -11.94 -8.68
N PRO A 209 25.61 -11.91 -9.93
CA PRO A 209 25.94 -13.12 -10.67
C PRO A 209 27.03 -13.94 -9.97
#